data_AF-A0A7W1YCE7-F1
#
_entry.id   AF-A0A7W1YCE7-F1
#
_cell.length_a   1.000
_cell.length_b   1.000
_cell.length_c   1.000
_cell.angle_alpha   90.00
_cell.angle_beta   90.00
_cell.angle_gamma   90.00
#
_symmetry.space_group_name_H-M   'P 1'
#
loop_
_entity.id
_entity.type
_entity.pdbx_description
1 polymer ?
#
loop_
_entity_poly.entity_id
_entity_poly.type
_entity_poly.pdbx_seq_one_letter_code
_entity_poly.pdbx_strand_id
1 'polypeptide(L)'
;MLLIACCVAAHAAGSVTMTPVSHDFHNVYVGLKTDAFDFDVVNGGSTTVTVSSFRVNSPAFLITQGIAPVTLTPGTSTHYTVVFKPTAAQVYSGSFQVRLNTGATLTSTLTGTGLITTAKTSLSSTTLDFGAVTQGQVVTKKTVTITNTGSESVRVLSAVTQPPFTVSVTGSSTIAAGASLPLTVSFYPGLTGLAQKLVVIEYDSLPPQAVSITGNVSAASTLAVSIFPRLPGATQGASYSSTLTAAGGKAPYTWSLVTSGTLPTGLTLASNGVISGTVASSTRTGTFNFTSKVSDSSSPPVTATKQMMITVGAPTGANCNNISWNVPNTSTLITPLDVLGTGTYQGSEGGLYANGSNIRPADHTSFGIGLAQGIQPLDSNGNPDPNGKEVIVVLGESNVHTEGDGFEVDGTADPLRNPAVVIVNAGIGNGTASQLSIKTSPFWDTILNYIIPNYGVTPAQVVAVWAEPTDELKTGSFPSDIGPLLSHIEGEARNMTAYFPNVKLAYFSSRIYGGYSNGLKETNPEPYAYEDGFAVKMAIQAQLDGDPTLNFDPSKGPVMAPWMSWGPYTWANGLVIPNSNGSVWSCQDIRSDGTHPTNTT
;
A
#
# COMPACT_ATOMS: atom_id res chain seq x y z
N MET A 1 14.28 -26.40 16.92
CA MET A 1 13.11 -25.92 17.68
C MET A 1 13.64 -25.19 18.91
N LEU A 2 14.08 -23.94 18.70
CA LEU A 2 14.62 -23.10 19.75
C LEU A 2 13.46 -22.20 20.19
N LEU A 3 12.79 -22.54 21.29
CA LEU A 3 11.88 -21.61 21.94
C LEU A 3 12.72 -20.42 22.40
N ILE A 4 12.50 -19.25 21.81
CA ILE A 4 12.85 -17.99 22.46
C ILE A 4 11.89 -17.89 23.64
N ALA A 5 12.37 -18.34 24.80
CA ALA A 5 11.72 -18.07 26.06
C ALA A 5 11.69 -16.55 26.22
N CYS A 6 10.49 -15.98 26.13
CA CYS A 6 10.22 -14.64 26.62
C CYS A 6 10.62 -14.65 28.10
N CYS A 7 11.77 -14.05 28.43
CA CYS A 7 12.12 -13.72 29.80
C CYS A 7 11.13 -12.65 30.24
N VAL A 8 9.95 -13.07 30.68
CA VAL A 8 9.12 -12.26 31.56
C VAL A 8 9.89 -12.20 32.86
N ALA A 9 10.78 -11.21 32.98
CA ALA A 9 11.28 -10.83 34.28
C ALA A 9 10.06 -10.54 35.14
N ALA A 10 9.93 -11.23 36.26
CA ALA A 10 8.93 -10.90 37.27
C ALA A 10 9.22 -9.47 37.73
N HIS A 11 8.48 -8.50 37.19
CA HIS A 11 8.64 -7.10 37.53
C HIS A 11 8.03 -6.89 38.92
N ALA A 12 8.80 -6.28 39.81
CA ALA A 12 8.29 -5.81 41.09
C ALA A 12 7.08 -4.90 40.86
N ALA A 13 6.04 -5.01 41.68
CA ALA A 13 4.93 -4.07 41.68
C ALA A 13 5.47 -2.64 41.89
N GLY A 14 5.34 -1.76 40.88
CA GLY A 14 5.75 -0.37 41.04
C GLY A 14 6.09 0.37 39.74
N SER A 15 5.28 1.39 39.44
CA SER A 15 5.48 2.47 38.44
C SER A 15 5.29 2.13 36.95
N VAL A 16 5.11 3.19 36.14
CA VAL A 16 5.03 3.12 34.68
C VAL A 16 6.45 3.09 34.12
N THR A 17 6.73 2.20 33.18
CA THR A 17 8.06 2.00 32.59
C THR A 17 8.05 2.20 31.08
N MET A 18 9.22 2.47 30.50
CA MET A 18 9.43 2.53 29.06
C MET A 18 10.60 1.63 28.67
N THR A 19 10.41 0.77 27.68
CA THR A 19 11.41 -0.20 27.22
C THR A 19 11.59 -0.10 25.70
N PRO A 20 12.83 -0.10 25.18
CA PRO A 20 14.09 -0.04 25.91
C PRO A 20 14.42 1.38 26.42
N VAL A 21 15.30 1.48 27.41
CA VAL A 21 15.80 2.77 27.97
C VAL A 21 16.97 3.36 27.17
N SER A 22 17.45 2.64 26.17
CA SER A 22 18.44 3.11 25.21
C SER A 22 18.34 2.36 23.89
N HIS A 23 18.61 3.03 22.78
CA HIS A 23 18.73 2.38 21.48
C HIS A 23 19.80 3.06 20.60
N ASP A 24 20.60 2.26 19.91
CA ASP A 24 21.55 2.70 18.90
C ASP A 24 21.04 2.30 17.51
N PHE A 25 20.73 3.30 16.69
CA PHE A 25 20.29 3.13 15.30
C PHE A 25 21.44 2.86 14.32
N HIS A 26 22.67 2.77 14.83
CA HIS A 26 23.87 2.45 14.06
C HIS A 26 24.15 3.48 12.94
N ASN A 27 24.88 3.05 11.92
CA ASN A 27 25.30 3.88 10.81
C ASN A 27 24.22 3.95 9.72
N VAL A 28 23.88 5.17 9.29
CA VAL A 28 22.91 5.41 8.20
C VAL A 28 23.46 6.49 7.28
N TYR A 29 23.35 6.29 5.97
CA TYR A 29 23.75 7.31 5.00
C TYR A 29 22.76 8.48 4.96
N VAL A 30 23.27 9.70 4.82
CA VAL A 30 22.45 10.91 4.70
C VAL A 30 21.49 10.78 3.51
N GLY A 31 20.22 11.09 3.75
CA GLY A 31 19.14 10.93 2.77
C GLY A 31 18.39 9.59 2.88
N LEU A 32 18.89 8.64 3.69
CA LEU A 32 18.20 7.40 4.06
C LEU A 32 17.63 7.50 5.49
N LYS A 33 16.76 6.55 5.84
CA LYS A 33 16.23 6.35 7.18
C LYS A 33 16.37 4.88 7.59
N THR A 34 16.39 4.60 8.89
CA THR A 34 16.25 3.23 9.40
C THR A 34 14.82 2.73 9.26
N ASP A 35 14.64 1.42 9.42
CA ASP A 35 13.36 0.86 9.84
C ASP A 35 12.92 1.48 11.18
N ALA A 36 11.61 1.47 11.42
CA ALA A 36 11.04 1.95 12.67
C ALA A 36 11.41 1.03 13.84
N PHE A 37 11.84 1.62 14.95
CA PHE A 37 12.17 0.89 16.17
C PHE A 37 11.13 1.14 17.26
N ASP A 38 10.74 0.07 17.95
CA ASP A 38 9.63 0.04 18.90
C ASP A 38 10.02 0.48 20.33
N PHE A 39 9.16 1.27 20.95
CA PHE A 39 9.21 1.61 22.37
C PHE A 39 7.86 1.32 23.03
N ASP A 40 7.88 0.46 24.05
CA ASP A 40 6.70 0.11 24.82
C ASP A 40 6.65 0.90 26.13
N VAL A 41 5.50 1.51 26.41
CA VAL A 41 5.20 2.15 27.70
C VAL A 41 4.16 1.31 28.42
N VAL A 42 4.53 0.76 29.58
CA VAL A 42 3.70 -0.19 30.32
C VAL A 42 3.34 0.39 31.69
N ASN A 43 2.06 0.34 32.05
CA ASN A 43 1.64 0.67 33.41
C ASN A 43 1.70 -0.57 34.31
N GLY A 44 2.86 -0.82 34.92
CA GLY A 44 3.04 -1.87 35.95
C GLY A 44 2.56 -1.46 37.35
N GLY A 45 1.97 -0.27 37.51
CA GLY A 45 1.45 0.24 38.77
C GLY A 45 0.04 -0.26 39.09
N SER A 46 -0.50 0.20 40.23
CA SER A 46 -1.85 -0.12 40.70
C SER A 46 -2.90 0.96 40.41
N THR A 47 -2.49 2.08 39.81
CA THR A 47 -3.38 3.21 39.50
C THR A 47 -3.31 3.55 38.02
N THR A 48 -4.40 4.11 37.50
CA THR A 48 -4.47 4.59 36.12
C THR A 48 -3.57 5.80 35.92
N VAL A 49 -2.82 5.82 34.82
CA VAL A 49 -1.91 6.92 34.45
C VAL A 49 -2.17 7.30 33.00
N THR A 50 -2.08 8.59 32.68
CA THR A 50 -2.24 9.08 31.31
C THR A 50 -0.89 9.51 30.76
N VAL A 51 -0.52 8.98 29.60
CA VAL A 51 0.52 9.59 28.77
C VAL A 51 -0.07 10.87 28.19
N SER A 52 0.55 11.99 28.54
CA SER A 52 0.08 13.34 28.18
C SER A 52 0.68 13.85 26.88
N SER A 53 1.93 13.50 26.62
CA SER A 53 2.67 13.91 25.41
C SER A 53 3.91 13.05 25.26
N PHE A 54 4.48 13.05 24.06
CA PHE A 54 5.75 12.42 23.77
C PHE A 54 6.55 13.29 22.80
N ARG A 55 7.88 13.16 22.79
CA ARG A 55 8.74 13.90 21.86
C ARG A 55 10.11 13.25 21.71
N VAL A 56 10.77 13.64 20.64
CA VAL A 56 12.22 13.50 20.44
C VAL A 56 12.86 14.89 20.55
N ASN A 57 14.08 14.98 21.07
CA ASN A 57 14.77 16.26 21.29
C ASN A 57 15.95 16.50 20.32
N SER A 58 16.07 15.70 19.28
CA SER A 58 17.04 15.88 18.20
C SER A 58 16.32 15.66 16.87
N PRO A 59 16.54 16.54 15.87
CA PRO A 59 15.82 16.49 14.60
C PRO A 59 16.18 15.30 13.71
N ALA A 60 17.22 14.52 14.05
CA ALA A 60 17.59 13.32 13.31
C ALA A 60 16.78 12.08 13.72
N PHE A 61 16.02 12.14 14.82
CA PHE A 61 15.11 11.08 15.22
C PHE A 61 13.68 11.56 14.97
N LEU A 62 12.85 10.73 14.35
CA LEU A 62 11.48 11.08 13.98
C LEU A 62 10.53 10.05 14.58
N ILE A 63 9.44 10.51 15.21
CA ILE A 63 8.39 9.61 15.68
C ILE A 63 7.46 9.29 14.52
N THR A 64 7.22 8.00 14.29
CA THR A 64 6.42 7.47 13.19
C THR A 64 5.11 6.84 13.66
N GLN A 65 5.03 6.41 14.92
CA GLN A 65 3.81 5.90 15.56
C GLN A 65 3.72 6.36 17.00
N GLY A 66 2.49 6.50 17.50
CA GLY A 66 2.19 6.86 18.87
C GLY A 66 0.82 7.51 19.00
N ILE A 67 0.34 7.65 20.24
CA ILE A 67 -0.87 8.42 20.53
C ILE A 67 -0.76 9.14 21.86
N ALA A 68 -1.16 10.42 21.90
CA ALA A 68 -1.32 11.17 23.13
C ALA A 68 -2.41 12.25 22.98
N PRO A 69 -3.22 12.49 24.03
CA PRO A 69 -3.20 11.80 25.32
C PRO A 69 -3.76 10.36 25.24
N VAL A 70 -3.20 9.44 26.04
CA VAL A 70 -3.73 8.06 26.17
C VAL A 70 -3.68 7.59 27.62
N THR A 71 -4.77 6.98 28.07
CA THR A 71 -4.93 6.51 29.45
C THR A 71 -4.63 5.03 29.57
N LEU A 72 -3.69 4.68 30.44
CA LEU A 72 -3.25 3.32 30.74
C LEU A 72 -3.80 2.90 32.10
N THR A 73 -4.69 1.92 32.12
CA THR A 73 -5.08 1.23 33.36
C THR A 73 -3.97 0.26 33.81
N PRO A 74 -3.95 -0.19 35.08
CA PRO A 74 -2.99 -1.18 35.56
C PRO A 74 -2.89 -2.41 34.64
N GLY A 75 -1.66 -2.76 34.23
CA GLY A 75 -1.36 -3.90 33.36
C GLY A 75 -1.51 -3.63 31.86
N THR A 76 -1.92 -2.42 31.45
CA THR A 76 -2.01 -2.05 30.03
C THR A 76 -0.77 -1.33 29.55
N SER A 77 -0.62 -1.26 28.23
CA SER A 77 0.52 -0.67 27.54
C SER A 77 0.08 0.16 26.34
N THR A 78 0.98 1.04 25.89
CA THR A 78 0.90 1.72 24.60
C THR A 78 2.27 1.68 23.93
N HIS A 79 2.27 1.82 22.62
CA HIS A 79 3.43 1.60 21.76
C HIS A 79 3.74 2.86 20.93
N TYR A 80 5.02 3.09 20.71
CA TYR A 80 5.55 4.19 19.90
C TYR A 80 6.66 3.66 19.00
N THR A 81 6.84 4.29 17.84
CA THR A 81 7.99 3.98 16.99
C THR A 81 8.79 5.22 16.63
N VAL A 82 10.10 5.04 16.53
CA VAL A 82 11.05 6.09 16.14
C VAL A 82 11.96 5.57 15.03
N VAL A 83 12.23 6.40 14.04
CA VAL A 83 13.25 6.18 13.00
C VAL A 83 14.41 7.16 13.17
N PHE A 84 15.59 6.78 12.67
CA PHE A 84 16.75 7.68 12.55
C PHE A 84 16.97 8.06 11.08
N LYS A 85 16.97 9.37 10.80
CA LYS A 85 17.16 9.98 9.48
C LYS A 85 18.21 11.10 9.57
N PRO A 86 19.50 10.78 9.43
CA PRO A 86 20.57 11.78 9.55
C PRO A 86 20.55 12.78 8.39
N THR A 87 20.80 14.04 8.72
CA THR A 87 20.88 15.16 7.75
C THR A 87 22.30 15.55 7.39
N ALA A 88 23.30 15.06 8.13
CA ALA A 88 24.72 15.33 7.93
C ALA A 88 25.57 14.14 8.42
N ALA A 89 26.82 14.04 7.94
CA ALA A 89 27.76 13.07 8.43
C ALA A 89 28.33 13.48 9.79
N GLN A 90 27.79 12.89 10.86
CA GLN A 90 28.20 13.11 12.24
C GLN A 90 27.55 12.08 13.16
N VAL A 91 28.03 11.99 14.40
CA VAL A 91 27.34 11.26 15.46
C VAL A 91 26.19 12.12 15.99
N TYR A 92 25.01 11.53 16.08
CA TYR A 92 23.83 12.12 16.70
C TYR A 92 23.59 11.50 18.07
N SER A 93 23.15 12.33 19.01
CA SER A 93 22.68 11.90 20.32
C SER A 93 21.41 12.65 20.67
N GLY A 94 20.47 11.97 21.31
CA GLY A 94 19.19 12.52 21.70
C GLY A 94 18.47 11.59 22.65
N SER A 95 17.17 11.81 22.78
CA SER A 95 16.30 10.98 23.61
C SER A 95 14.87 10.99 23.09
N PHE A 96 14.21 9.84 23.20
CA PHE A 96 12.76 9.73 23.17
C PHE A 96 12.21 9.93 24.58
N GLN A 97 11.23 10.82 24.73
CA GLN A 97 10.66 11.19 26.02
C GLN A 97 9.15 11.08 26.01
N VAL A 98 8.59 10.44 27.05
CA VAL A 98 7.15 10.29 27.27
C VAL A 98 6.78 10.94 28.59
N ARG A 99 5.90 11.94 28.55
CA ARG A 99 5.45 12.68 29.73
C ARG A 99 4.12 12.15 30.24
N LEU A 100 4.05 11.89 31.54
CA LEU A 100 2.85 11.41 32.22
C LEU A 100 2.08 12.58 32.86
N ASN A 101 0.78 12.39 33.07
CA ASN A 101 -0.08 13.36 33.78
C ASN A 101 0.33 13.58 35.24
N THR A 102 1.13 12.68 35.82
CA THR A 102 1.74 12.82 37.16
C THR A 102 2.89 13.84 37.20
N GLY A 103 3.34 14.33 36.05
CA GLY A 103 4.52 15.18 35.92
C GLY A 103 5.83 14.40 35.68
N ALA A 104 5.82 13.07 35.85
CA ALA A 104 6.97 12.24 35.53
C ALA A 104 7.26 12.20 34.02
N THR A 105 8.53 12.07 33.64
CA THR A 105 8.96 11.90 32.25
C THR A 105 9.82 10.65 32.14
N LEU A 106 9.34 9.68 31.35
CA LEU A 106 10.11 8.50 30.97
C LEU A 106 11.05 8.90 29.83
N THR A 107 12.29 8.44 29.86
CA THR A 107 13.31 8.83 28.88
C THR A 107 14.06 7.59 28.39
N SER A 108 14.21 7.48 27.08
CA SER A 108 15.10 6.53 26.42
C SER A 108 16.16 7.28 25.64
N THR A 109 17.42 6.90 25.80
CA THR A 109 18.55 7.55 25.11
C THR A 109 18.68 7.02 23.70
N LEU A 110 18.90 7.90 22.73
CA LEU A 110 19.01 7.54 21.32
C LEU A 110 20.38 7.95 20.78
N THR A 111 21.03 7.05 20.04
CA THR A 111 22.25 7.32 19.28
C THR A 111 22.13 6.84 17.85
N GLY A 112 22.93 7.42 16.96
CA GLY A 112 23.06 6.98 15.58
C GLY A 112 24.14 7.80 14.88
N THR A 113 24.72 7.28 13.80
CA THR A 113 25.78 7.97 13.06
C THR A 113 25.36 8.19 11.62
N GLY A 114 25.33 9.46 11.20
CA GLY A 114 25.18 9.83 9.81
C GLY A 114 26.48 9.62 9.04
N LEU A 115 26.39 9.00 7.87
CA LEU A 115 27.49 8.81 6.93
C LEU A 115 27.24 9.58 5.63
N ILE A 116 28.32 9.97 4.95
CA ILE A 116 28.29 10.37 3.54
C ILE A 116 28.99 9.30 2.72
N THR A 117 28.52 9.10 1.48
CA THR A 117 29.18 8.27 0.49
C THR A 117 29.61 9.12 -0.70
N THR A 118 30.64 8.68 -1.40
CA THR A 118 31.03 9.23 -2.70
C THR A 118 30.47 8.45 -3.88
N ALA A 119 29.70 7.38 -3.63
CA ALA A 119 28.92 6.69 -4.65
C ALA A 119 27.86 7.62 -5.25
N LYS A 120 27.57 7.46 -6.54
CA LYS A 120 26.53 8.21 -7.26
C LYS A 120 25.98 7.34 -8.37
N THR A 121 24.68 7.39 -8.62
CA THR A 121 24.06 6.63 -9.71
C THR A 121 23.34 7.54 -10.70
N SER A 122 23.43 7.18 -11.98
CA SER A 122 22.63 7.76 -13.05
C SER A 122 21.92 6.67 -13.84
N LEU A 123 20.67 6.92 -14.21
CA LEU A 123 19.90 6.04 -15.08
C LEU A 123 20.07 6.44 -16.55
N SER A 124 20.17 5.47 -17.45
CA SER A 124 20.20 5.74 -18.90
C SER A 124 18.90 6.36 -19.44
N SER A 125 17.79 6.20 -18.71
CA SER A 125 16.50 6.86 -18.95
C SER A 125 15.69 6.85 -17.66
N THR A 126 14.90 7.90 -17.44
CA THR A 126 13.88 7.97 -16.37
C THR A 126 12.49 7.56 -16.86
N THR A 127 12.33 7.29 -18.16
CA THR A 127 11.06 6.87 -18.77
C THR A 127 11.25 5.70 -19.74
N LEU A 128 10.32 4.73 -19.74
CA LEU A 128 10.19 3.71 -20.77
C LEU A 128 8.75 3.61 -21.26
N ASP A 129 8.52 3.95 -22.52
CA ASP A 129 7.24 3.76 -23.19
C ASP A 129 7.30 2.55 -24.12
N PHE A 130 6.47 1.53 -23.87
CA PHE A 130 6.37 0.33 -24.71
C PHE A 130 5.49 0.53 -25.96
N GLY A 131 4.85 1.69 -26.10
CA GLY A 131 3.98 2.03 -27.21
C GLY A 131 2.68 1.24 -27.21
N ALA A 132 2.04 1.17 -28.38
CA ALA A 132 0.85 0.37 -28.59
C ALA A 132 1.21 -1.11 -28.80
N VAL A 133 0.59 -1.99 -28.03
CA VAL A 133 0.70 -3.45 -28.14
C VAL A 133 -0.68 -4.09 -28.11
N THR A 134 -0.79 -5.33 -28.59
CA THR A 134 -2.06 -6.06 -28.59
C THR A 134 -2.14 -7.01 -27.40
N GLN A 135 -3.33 -7.20 -26.83
CA GLN A 135 -3.55 -8.10 -25.71
C GLN A 135 -3.02 -9.52 -26.01
N GLY A 136 -2.30 -10.12 -25.08
CA GLY A 136 -1.72 -11.46 -25.22
C GLY A 136 -0.54 -11.57 -26.20
N GLN A 137 -0.05 -10.46 -26.77
CA GLN A 137 1.18 -10.49 -27.59
C GLN A 137 2.40 -10.97 -26.82
N VAL A 138 3.42 -11.37 -27.58
CA VAL A 138 4.74 -11.74 -27.09
C VAL A 138 5.36 -10.57 -26.31
N VAL A 139 6.00 -10.91 -25.20
CA VAL A 139 6.62 -9.98 -24.24
C VAL A 139 7.62 -9.06 -24.93
N THR A 140 7.37 -7.76 -24.84
CA THR A 140 8.36 -6.75 -25.25
C THR A 140 9.28 -6.49 -24.07
N LYS A 141 10.59 -6.44 -24.33
CA LYS A 141 11.62 -6.14 -23.31
C LYS A 141 12.31 -4.84 -23.66
N LYS A 142 12.53 -3.99 -22.66
CA LYS A 142 13.38 -2.80 -22.74
C LYS A 142 14.38 -2.80 -21.60
N THR A 143 15.50 -2.12 -21.80
CA THR A 143 16.58 -2.07 -20.81
C THR A 143 16.80 -0.65 -20.33
N VAL A 144 16.94 -0.48 -19.02
CA VAL A 144 17.53 0.72 -18.40
C VAL A 144 18.84 0.31 -17.76
N THR A 145 19.86 1.13 -17.88
CA THR A 145 21.15 0.87 -17.28
C THR A 145 21.38 1.82 -16.11
N ILE A 146 21.66 1.27 -14.94
CA ILE A 146 22.20 2.01 -13.80
C ILE A 146 23.70 2.13 -14.01
N THR A 147 24.26 3.33 -13.95
CA THR A 147 25.71 3.54 -13.99
C THR A 147 26.15 4.19 -12.68
N ASN A 148 27.15 3.61 -12.03
CA ASN A 148 27.79 4.24 -10.88
C ASN A 148 28.81 5.26 -11.36
N THR A 149 28.45 6.55 -11.25
CA THR A 149 29.28 7.70 -11.63
C THR A 149 30.09 8.25 -10.46
N GLY A 150 29.99 7.63 -9.28
CA GLY A 150 30.77 7.97 -8.10
C GLY A 150 32.12 7.27 -8.02
N SER A 151 32.80 7.43 -6.88
CA SER A 151 34.13 6.84 -6.60
C SER A 151 34.11 5.65 -5.64
N GLU A 152 32.97 5.38 -4.99
CA GLU A 152 32.75 4.19 -4.17
C GLU A 152 31.78 3.24 -4.85
N SER A 153 31.80 1.96 -4.48
CA SER A 153 30.79 0.99 -4.93
C SER A 153 29.42 1.26 -4.31
N VAL A 154 28.36 0.97 -5.05
CA VAL A 154 26.97 0.98 -4.55
C VAL A 154 26.33 -0.38 -4.76
N ARG A 155 25.48 -0.82 -3.84
CA ARG A 155 24.70 -2.06 -4.01
C ARG A 155 23.23 -1.75 -4.24
N VAL A 156 22.66 -2.35 -5.28
CA VAL A 156 21.21 -2.40 -5.50
C VAL A 156 20.62 -3.40 -4.52
N LEU A 157 19.75 -2.92 -3.63
CA LEU A 157 19.02 -3.75 -2.66
C LEU A 157 17.84 -4.44 -3.33
N SER A 158 17.06 -3.67 -4.09
CA SER A 158 15.85 -4.10 -4.76
C SER A 158 15.68 -3.36 -6.09
N ALA A 159 14.99 -4.01 -7.03
CA ALA A 159 14.40 -3.36 -8.18
C ALA A 159 13.04 -4.02 -8.39
N VAL A 160 11.95 -3.26 -8.21
CA VAL A 160 10.58 -3.80 -8.20
C VAL A 160 9.64 -2.99 -9.09
N THR A 161 8.63 -3.66 -9.60
CA THR A 161 7.49 -3.08 -10.33
C THR A 161 6.30 -4.01 -10.15
N GLN A 162 5.11 -3.51 -10.41
CA GLN A 162 3.87 -4.28 -10.35
C GLN A 162 3.42 -4.76 -11.74
N PRO A 163 2.57 -5.80 -11.81
CA PRO A 163 1.85 -6.16 -13.03
C PRO A 163 1.19 -4.92 -13.69
N PRO A 164 1.10 -4.88 -15.02
CA PRO A 164 1.48 -5.90 -16.01
C PRO A 164 2.98 -5.91 -16.40
N PHE A 165 3.85 -5.27 -15.62
CA PHE A 165 5.29 -5.24 -15.88
C PHE A 165 6.04 -6.21 -14.95
N THR A 166 7.22 -6.64 -15.38
CA THR A 166 8.23 -7.23 -14.50
C THR A 166 9.57 -6.57 -14.72
N VAL A 167 10.43 -6.60 -13.71
CA VAL A 167 11.82 -6.19 -13.81
C VAL A 167 12.72 -7.34 -13.41
N SER A 168 13.85 -7.46 -14.08
CA SER A 168 14.89 -8.43 -13.78
C SER A 168 16.26 -7.78 -13.85
N VAL A 169 17.12 -8.17 -12.92
CA VAL A 169 18.51 -7.69 -12.83
C VAL A 169 19.41 -8.83 -13.28
N THR A 170 20.33 -8.55 -14.22
CA THR A 170 21.33 -9.53 -14.67
C THR A 170 22.73 -9.04 -14.29
N GLY A 171 23.44 -9.82 -13.47
CA GLY A 171 24.79 -9.49 -13.02
C GLY A 171 24.89 -9.31 -11.51
N SER A 172 26.04 -8.81 -11.04
CA SER A 172 26.26 -8.46 -9.64
C SER A 172 25.37 -7.29 -9.25
N SER A 173 24.68 -7.38 -8.11
CA SER A 173 23.93 -6.25 -7.55
C SER A 173 24.84 -5.15 -6.99
N THR A 174 26.13 -5.43 -6.78
CA THR A 174 27.13 -4.40 -6.44
C THR A 174 27.75 -3.83 -7.72
N ILE A 175 27.63 -2.51 -7.88
CA ILE A 175 28.14 -1.72 -9.01
C ILE A 175 29.40 -0.99 -8.53
N ALA A 176 30.57 -1.45 -8.98
CA ALA A 176 31.84 -0.75 -8.72
C ALA A 176 31.84 0.66 -9.34
N ALA A 177 32.74 1.53 -8.87
CA ALA A 177 32.92 2.86 -9.44
C ALA A 177 33.18 2.79 -10.96
N GLY A 178 32.44 3.57 -11.75
CA GLY A 178 32.51 3.58 -13.21
C GLY A 178 31.85 2.38 -13.91
N ALA A 179 31.34 1.39 -13.17
CA ALA A 179 30.64 0.24 -13.74
C ALA A 179 29.14 0.50 -13.92
N SER A 180 28.48 -0.40 -14.63
CA SER A 180 27.04 -0.33 -14.90
C SER A 180 26.34 -1.66 -14.69
N LEU A 181 25.04 -1.59 -14.39
CA LEU A 181 24.14 -2.73 -14.19
C LEU A 181 22.89 -2.57 -15.06
N PRO A 182 22.62 -3.49 -16.00
CA PRO A 182 21.40 -3.45 -16.80
C PRO A 182 20.20 -4.03 -16.03
N LEU A 183 19.10 -3.28 -16.04
CA LEU A 183 17.76 -3.70 -15.64
C LEU A 183 16.94 -4.00 -16.89
N THR A 184 16.37 -5.19 -16.99
CA THR A 184 15.47 -5.55 -18.08
C THR A 184 14.03 -5.52 -17.60
N VAL A 185 13.24 -4.60 -18.17
CA VAL A 185 11.80 -4.44 -17.94
C VAL A 185 11.04 -5.18 -19.04
N SER A 186 10.10 -6.02 -18.64
CA SER A 186 9.24 -6.80 -19.53
C SER A 186 7.79 -6.36 -19.38
N PHE A 187 7.08 -6.18 -20.49
CA PHE A 187 5.66 -5.81 -20.49
C PHE A 187 4.77 -6.97 -20.97
N TYR A 188 3.76 -7.31 -20.18
CA TYR A 188 2.81 -8.40 -20.44
C TYR A 188 1.40 -7.86 -20.65
N PRO A 189 0.99 -7.57 -21.90
CA PRO A 189 -0.26 -6.87 -22.18
C PRO A 189 -1.47 -7.77 -21.95
N GLY A 190 -1.98 -7.82 -20.72
CA GLY A 190 -3.05 -8.74 -20.33
C GLY A 190 -4.44 -8.13 -20.26
N LEU A 191 -4.52 -6.83 -20.02
CA LEU A 191 -5.75 -6.05 -19.94
C LEU A 191 -5.64 -4.88 -20.92
N THR A 192 -6.74 -4.54 -21.59
CA THR A 192 -6.82 -3.41 -22.52
C THR A 192 -6.76 -2.07 -21.77
N GLY A 193 -6.23 -1.04 -22.42
CA GLY A 193 -6.09 0.30 -21.85
C GLY A 193 -4.64 0.68 -21.60
N LEU A 194 -4.46 1.82 -20.93
CA LEU A 194 -3.14 2.33 -20.56
C LEU A 194 -2.64 1.64 -19.29
N ALA A 195 -1.49 0.96 -19.38
CA ALA A 195 -0.73 0.50 -18.23
C ALA A 195 0.34 1.54 -17.89
N GLN A 196 0.34 2.03 -16.64
CA GLN A 196 1.35 2.95 -16.12
C GLN A 196 1.77 2.52 -14.71
N LYS A 197 3.10 2.43 -14.49
CA LYS A 197 3.73 2.02 -13.22
C LYS A 197 5.11 2.69 -13.06
N LEU A 198 5.77 2.43 -11.94
CA LEU A 198 7.18 2.75 -11.69
C LEU A 198 8.00 1.45 -11.59
N VAL A 199 9.24 1.48 -12.09
CA VAL A 199 10.29 0.59 -11.58
C VAL A 199 11.04 1.34 -10.51
N VAL A 200 10.96 0.90 -9.26
CA VAL A 200 11.63 1.53 -8.13
C VAL A 200 12.89 0.75 -7.78
N ILE A 201 14.00 1.47 -7.61
CA ILE A 201 15.34 0.92 -7.39
C ILE A 201 15.84 1.48 -6.07
N GLU A 202 16.09 0.59 -5.10
CA GLU A 202 16.65 0.95 -3.81
C GLU A 202 18.12 0.58 -3.72
N TYR A 203 18.89 1.40 -3.02
CA TYR A 203 20.33 1.24 -2.84
C TYR A 203 20.67 1.16 -1.35
N ASP A 204 21.83 0.58 -1.05
CA ASP A 204 22.33 0.48 0.32
C ASP A 204 22.80 1.81 0.91
N SER A 205 23.18 2.75 0.05
CA SER A 205 23.90 3.96 0.42
C SER A 205 23.40 5.24 -0.25
N LEU A 206 22.38 5.13 -1.11
CA LEU A 206 21.81 6.24 -1.88
C LEU A 206 20.28 6.24 -1.81
N PRO A 207 19.62 7.42 -1.86
CA PRO A 207 18.17 7.49 -1.99
C PRO A 207 17.64 6.70 -3.19
N PRO A 208 16.38 6.21 -3.13
CA PRO A 208 15.80 5.43 -4.20
C PRO A 208 15.65 6.26 -5.49
N GLN A 209 15.69 5.58 -6.63
CA GLN A 209 15.43 6.15 -7.95
C GLN A 209 14.33 5.36 -8.64
N ALA A 210 13.53 6.01 -9.49
CA ALA A 210 12.52 5.32 -10.29
C ALA A 210 12.60 5.60 -11.79
N VAL A 211 12.03 4.67 -12.56
CA VAL A 211 11.75 4.80 -13.98
C VAL A 211 10.25 4.74 -14.19
N SER A 212 9.66 5.78 -14.79
CA SER A 212 8.25 5.74 -15.20
C SER A 212 8.08 4.82 -16.41
N ILE A 213 7.18 3.85 -16.31
CA ILE A 213 6.95 2.86 -17.38
C ILE A 213 5.50 2.91 -17.86
N THR A 214 5.31 2.90 -19.18
CA THR A 214 3.99 3.01 -19.83
C THR A 214 3.83 2.04 -20.99
N GLY A 215 2.59 1.67 -21.29
CA GLY A 215 2.24 0.91 -22.50
C GLY A 215 0.73 0.90 -22.73
N ASN A 216 0.31 0.99 -23.99
CA ASN A 216 -1.12 1.01 -24.35
C ASN A 216 -1.51 -0.33 -24.97
N VAL A 217 -2.54 -0.98 -24.41
CA VAL A 217 -2.98 -2.31 -24.85
C VAL A 217 -4.31 -2.23 -25.59
N SER A 218 -4.31 -2.65 -26.86
CA SER A 218 -5.53 -2.82 -27.64
C SER A 218 -6.06 -4.26 -27.55
N ALA A 219 -7.36 -4.45 -27.80
CA ALA A 219 -7.98 -5.78 -27.82
C ALA A 219 -7.34 -6.71 -28.87
N ALA A 220 -7.24 -8.00 -28.55
CA ALA A 220 -6.71 -9.00 -29.47
C ALA A 220 -7.71 -9.40 -30.56
N SER A 221 -7.25 -9.49 -31.81
CA SER A 221 -8.02 -10.04 -32.94
C SER A 221 -7.79 -11.53 -33.16
N THR A 222 -6.62 -12.05 -32.76
CA THR A 222 -6.25 -13.47 -32.84
C THR A 222 -6.22 -14.11 -31.45
N LEU A 223 -6.50 -15.41 -31.35
CA LEU A 223 -6.47 -16.13 -30.07
C LEU A 223 -5.12 -15.99 -29.37
N ALA A 224 -5.14 -15.55 -28.12
CA ALA A 224 -3.96 -15.39 -27.28
C ALA A 224 -4.29 -15.69 -25.81
N VAL A 225 -3.27 -16.06 -25.03
CA VAL A 225 -3.37 -16.16 -23.56
C VAL A 225 -3.09 -14.79 -22.95
N SER A 226 -4.12 -14.17 -22.37
CA SER A 226 -4.09 -12.79 -21.91
C SER A 226 -3.68 -12.63 -20.45
N ILE A 227 -3.76 -13.65 -19.60
CA ILE A 227 -3.37 -13.51 -18.18
C ILE A 227 -1.87 -13.23 -17.98
N PHE A 228 -1.51 -12.47 -16.94
CA PHE A 228 -0.12 -12.26 -16.51
C PHE A 228 0.57 -13.61 -16.20
N PRO A 229 1.81 -13.85 -16.64
CA PRO A 229 2.41 -15.20 -16.59
C PRO A 229 2.73 -15.67 -15.17
N ARG A 230 2.88 -14.75 -14.21
CA ARG A 230 3.03 -15.08 -12.80
C ARG A 230 1.65 -15.11 -12.16
N LEU A 231 1.14 -16.31 -11.93
CA LEU A 231 -0.10 -16.49 -11.19
C LEU A 231 0.12 -16.18 -9.70
N PRO A 232 -0.95 -15.85 -8.95
CA PRO A 232 -0.85 -15.66 -7.51
C PRO A 232 -0.14 -16.84 -6.82
N GLY A 233 0.60 -16.52 -5.75
CA GLY A 233 1.30 -17.50 -4.94
C GLY A 233 0.36 -18.54 -4.33
N ALA A 234 0.82 -19.79 -4.25
CA ALA A 234 0.11 -20.88 -3.59
C ALA A 234 0.81 -21.23 -2.27
N THR A 235 0.05 -21.71 -1.28
CA THR A 235 0.61 -22.07 0.04
C THR A 235 0.50 -23.58 0.27
N GLN A 236 1.55 -24.21 0.78
CA GLN A 236 1.51 -25.62 1.21
C GLN A 236 0.31 -25.89 2.14
N GLY A 237 -0.44 -26.96 1.86
CA GLY A 237 -1.59 -27.37 2.66
C GLY A 237 -2.85 -26.52 2.47
N ALA A 238 -2.76 -25.40 1.75
CA ALA A 238 -3.88 -24.50 1.53
C ALA A 238 -4.59 -24.81 0.21
N SER A 239 -5.87 -24.45 0.15
CA SER A 239 -6.61 -24.47 -1.11
C SER A 239 -6.03 -23.45 -2.09
N TYR A 240 -6.28 -23.62 -3.37
CA TYR A 240 -5.86 -22.69 -4.41
C TYR A 240 -6.91 -22.64 -5.51
N SER A 241 -7.12 -21.46 -6.08
CA SER A 241 -7.95 -21.27 -7.26
C SER A 241 -7.43 -20.06 -8.03
N SER A 242 -7.18 -20.20 -9.32
CA SER A 242 -6.83 -19.10 -10.24
C SER A 242 -7.38 -19.44 -11.62
N THR A 243 -7.89 -18.44 -12.34
CA THR A 243 -8.50 -18.67 -13.67
C THR A 243 -7.61 -18.11 -14.77
N LEU A 244 -7.27 -18.93 -15.76
CA LEU A 244 -6.58 -18.48 -16.97
C LEU A 244 -7.55 -17.73 -17.89
N THR A 245 -7.09 -16.62 -18.47
CA THR A 245 -7.88 -15.82 -19.42
C THR A 245 -7.26 -15.84 -20.81
N ALA A 246 -8.13 -15.80 -21.83
CA ALA A 246 -7.78 -15.71 -23.23
C ALA A 246 -8.48 -14.51 -23.89
N ALA A 247 -7.89 -14.03 -24.98
CA ALA A 247 -8.41 -12.93 -25.79
C ALA A 247 -8.35 -13.29 -27.28
N GLY A 248 -9.23 -12.67 -28.09
CA GLY A 248 -9.35 -12.94 -29.53
C GLY A 248 -9.82 -14.36 -29.86
N GLY A 249 -9.89 -14.70 -31.14
CA GLY A 249 -10.42 -16.02 -31.58
C GLY A 249 -11.92 -16.20 -31.32
N LYS A 250 -12.41 -17.43 -31.45
CA LYS A 250 -13.84 -17.75 -31.34
C LYS A 250 -14.18 -18.54 -30.07
N ALA A 251 -14.81 -17.89 -29.07
CA ALA A 251 -15.34 -18.58 -27.89
C ALA A 251 -16.38 -19.68 -28.25
N PRO A 252 -16.54 -20.76 -27.44
CA PRO A 252 -15.89 -21.01 -26.16
C PRO A 252 -14.43 -21.46 -26.28
N TYR A 253 -13.67 -21.29 -25.20
CA TYR A 253 -12.26 -21.69 -25.09
C TYR A 253 -12.11 -22.98 -24.28
N THR A 254 -11.18 -23.83 -24.69
CA THR A 254 -10.79 -25.05 -23.97
C THR A 254 -9.31 -25.00 -23.58
N TRP A 255 -9.01 -25.27 -22.32
CA TRP A 255 -7.67 -25.22 -21.75
C TRP A 255 -7.07 -26.60 -21.51
N SER A 256 -5.75 -26.69 -21.67
CA SER A 256 -4.96 -27.88 -21.37
C SER A 256 -3.52 -27.52 -21.00
N LEU A 257 -2.79 -28.44 -20.37
CA LEU A 257 -1.35 -28.32 -20.19
C LEU A 257 -0.63 -28.90 -21.40
N VAL A 258 0.41 -28.20 -21.87
CA VAL A 258 1.41 -28.83 -22.73
C VAL A 258 2.29 -29.72 -21.85
N THR A 259 2.71 -30.90 -22.35
CA THR A 259 3.41 -31.94 -21.57
C THR A 259 4.69 -31.47 -20.86
N SER A 260 5.27 -30.34 -21.27
CA SER A 260 6.41 -29.71 -20.60
C SER A 260 5.98 -28.91 -19.36
N GLY A 261 6.25 -29.47 -18.18
CA GLY A 261 6.01 -28.84 -16.88
C GLY A 261 4.83 -29.44 -16.12
N THR A 262 4.85 -29.31 -14.81
CA THR A 262 3.82 -29.84 -13.92
C THR A 262 3.34 -28.75 -12.99
N LEU A 263 2.03 -28.72 -12.75
CA LEU A 263 1.48 -27.93 -11.66
C LEU A 263 2.03 -28.45 -10.31
N PRO A 264 2.04 -27.62 -9.25
CA PRO A 264 2.25 -28.08 -7.88
C PRO A 264 1.37 -29.30 -7.56
N THR A 265 1.91 -30.26 -6.82
CA THR A 265 1.17 -31.48 -6.44
C THR A 265 -0.12 -31.10 -5.71
N GLY A 266 -1.24 -31.65 -6.18
CA GLY A 266 -2.58 -31.37 -5.64
C GLY A 266 -3.35 -30.28 -6.38
N LEU A 267 -2.72 -29.58 -7.34
CA LEU A 267 -3.40 -28.66 -8.26
C LEU A 267 -3.66 -29.33 -9.61
N THR A 268 -4.79 -28.96 -10.23
CA THR A 268 -5.19 -29.44 -11.57
C THR A 268 -5.69 -28.28 -12.43
N LEU A 269 -5.49 -28.37 -13.74
CA LEU A 269 -6.08 -27.45 -14.72
C LEU A 269 -7.34 -28.09 -15.31
N ALA A 270 -8.50 -27.49 -15.06
CA ALA A 270 -9.76 -27.86 -15.70
C ALA A 270 -9.85 -27.27 -17.12
N SER A 271 -10.70 -27.88 -17.96
CA SER A 271 -10.88 -27.47 -19.37
C SER A 271 -11.46 -26.06 -19.53
N ASN A 272 -12.10 -25.52 -18.50
CA ASN A 272 -12.60 -24.15 -18.44
C ASN A 272 -11.52 -23.11 -18.08
N GLY A 273 -10.28 -23.54 -17.83
CA GLY A 273 -9.16 -22.64 -17.52
C GLY A 273 -8.92 -22.42 -16.02
N VAL A 274 -9.72 -23.02 -15.14
CA VAL A 274 -9.51 -22.92 -13.69
C VAL A 274 -8.40 -23.86 -13.26
N ILE A 275 -7.38 -23.32 -12.59
CA ILE A 275 -6.38 -24.07 -11.85
C ILE A 275 -6.81 -24.12 -10.39
N SER A 276 -7.15 -25.30 -9.89
CA SER A 276 -7.63 -25.45 -8.51
C SER A 276 -7.23 -26.76 -7.85
N GLY A 277 -7.38 -26.78 -6.53
CA GLY A 277 -7.12 -27.94 -5.67
C GLY A 277 -6.55 -27.50 -4.32
N THR A 278 -5.94 -28.45 -3.61
CA THR A 278 -5.21 -28.18 -2.37
C THR A 278 -3.76 -28.53 -2.61
N VAL A 279 -2.85 -27.57 -2.41
CA VAL A 279 -1.41 -27.84 -2.55
C VAL A 279 -1.00 -28.85 -1.50
N ALA A 280 -0.45 -29.98 -1.91
CA ALA A 280 0.01 -30.99 -0.96
C ALA A 280 1.04 -30.38 0.00
N SER A 281 0.94 -30.66 1.30
CA SER A 281 1.87 -30.15 2.31
C SER A 281 3.33 -30.57 2.08
N SER A 282 3.54 -31.67 1.33
CA SER A 282 4.86 -32.16 0.91
C SER A 282 5.43 -31.47 -0.33
N THR A 283 4.67 -30.59 -0.99
CA THR A 283 5.13 -29.88 -2.19
C THR A 283 6.29 -28.96 -1.84
N ARG A 284 7.41 -29.08 -2.55
CA ARG A 284 8.58 -28.22 -2.34
C ARG A 284 8.23 -26.74 -2.56
N THR A 285 8.73 -25.86 -1.71
CA THR A 285 8.63 -24.41 -1.91
C THR A 285 9.45 -23.92 -3.11
N GLY A 286 9.05 -22.80 -3.69
CA GLY A 286 9.69 -22.17 -4.84
C GLY A 286 8.85 -22.19 -6.12
N THR A 287 9.49 -21.95 -7.25
CA THR A 287 8.81 -21.72 -8.53
C THR A 287 8.52 -23.02 -9.29
N PHE A 288 7.29 -23.16 -9.76
CA PHE A 288 6.84 -24.19 -10.70
C PHE A 288 6.50 -23.53 -12.03
N ASN A 289 7.12 -24.02 -13.11
CA ASN A 289 6.86 -23.56 -14.47
C ASN A 289 6.02 -24.59 -15.22
N PHE A 290 5.00 -24.14 -15.94
CA PHE A 290 4.19 -24.97 -16.83
C PHE A 290 3.79 -24.18 -18.07
N THR A 291 3.36 -24.87 -19.12
CA THR A 291 2.87 -24.20 -20.34
C THR A 291 1.39 -24.46 -20.48
N SER A 292 0.59 -23.39 -20.44
CA SER A 292 -0.84 -23.46 -20.73
C SER A 292 -1.07 -23.45 -22.24
N LYS A 293 -2.11 -24.15 -22.68
CA LYS A 293 -2.61 -24.15 -24.05
C LYS A 293 -4.10 -23.83 -24.03
N VAL A 294 -4.51 -22.85 -24.83
CA VAL A 294 -5.91 -22.55 -25.13
C VAL A 294 -6.22 -22.94 -26.57
N SER A 295 -7.40 -23.52 -26.78
CA SER A 295 -8.00 -23.79 -28.09
C SER A 295 -9.33 -23.04 -28.19
N ASP A 296 -9.58 -22.38 -29.32
CA ASP A 296 -10.89 -21.80 -29.61
C ASP A 296 -11.84 -22.82 -30.26
N SER A 297 -13.05 -22.38 -30.58
CA SER A 297 -14.12 -23.20 -31.20
C SER A 297 -14.17 -23.10 -32.73
N SER A 298 -13.14 -22.54 -33.36
CA SER A 298 -13.06 -22.45 -34.82
C SER A 298 -12.94 -23.83 -35.46
N SER A 299 -13.20 -23.93 -36.78
CA SER A 299 -13.01 -25.15 -37.56
C SER A 299 -12.12 -24.85 -38.78
N PRO A 300 -10.84 -25.25 -38.77
CA PRO A 300 -10.12 -25.94 -37.68
C PRO A 300 -9.90 -25.06 -36.43
N PRO A 301 -9.72 -25.65 -35.23
CA PRO A 301 -9.47 -24.88 -34.02
C PRO A 301 -8.14 -24.11 -34.08
N VAL A 302 -8.16 -22.85 -33.65
CA VAL A 302 -6.96 -22.06 -33.44
C VAL A 302 -6.45 -22.33 -32.03
N THR A 303 -5.13 -22.41 -31.84
CA THR A 303 -4.53 -22.63 -30.53
C THR A 303 -3.46 -21.60 -30.21
N ALA A 304 -3.33 -21.23 -28.94
CA ALA A 304 -2.25 -20.42 -28.41
C ALA A 304 -1.67 -21.03 -27.14
N THR A 305 -0.40 -20.77 -26.86
CA THR A 305 0.29 -21.25 -25.64
C THR A 305 1.01 -20.13 -24.92
N LYS A 306 1.21 -20.28 -23.61
CA LYS A 306 2.01 -19.35 -22.80
C LYS A 306 2.70 -20.09 -21.66
N GLN A 307 3.97 -19.74 -21.43
CA GLN A 307 4.68 -20.19 -20.24
C GLN A 307 4.16 -19.41 -19.03
N MET A 308 3.77 -20.16 -18.01
CA MET A 308 3.20 -19.67 -16.77
C MET A 308 4.05 -20.14 -15.59
N MET A 309 4.00 -19.40 -14.50
CA MET A 309 4.65 -19.76 -13.26
C MET A 309 3.71 -19.58 -12.05
N ILE A 310 3.80 -20.51 -11.11
CA ILE A 310 3.20 -20.43 -9.77
C ILE A 310 4.35 -20.56 -8.75
N THR A 311 4.37 -19.70 -7.74
CA THR A 311 5.30 -19.83 -6.62
C THR A 311 4.58 -20.54 -5.47
N VAL A 312 5.20 -21.56 -4.89
CA VAL A 312 4.70 -22.24 -3.68
C VAL A 312 5.47 -21.73 -2.45
N GLY A 313 4.77 -21.11 -1.52
CA GLY A 313 5.28 -20.66 -0.23
C GLY A 313 4.94 -21.63 0.91
N ALA A 314 5.72 -21.55 1.99
CA ALA A 314 5.36 -22.16 3.26
C ALA A 314 4.22 -21.36 3.94
N PRO A 315 3.45 -21.94 4.86
CA PRO A 315 2.47 -21.21 5.65
C PRO A 315 3.14 -20.08 6.45
N THR A 316 2.52 -18.90 6.46
CA THR A 316 3.06 -17.69 7.12
C THR A 316 2.51 -17.49 8.54
N GLY A 317 1.51 -18.27 8.95
CA GLY A 317 0.72 -18.03 10.16
C GLY A 317 -0.57 -17.25 9.91
N ALA A 318 -0.73 -16.68 8.72
CA ALA A 318 -2.02 -16.17 8.22
C ALA A 318 -2.97 -17.34 7.86
N ASN A 319 -4.28 -17.07 7.80
CA ASN A 319 -5.30 -18.03 7.35
C ASN A 319 -5.27 -18.17 5.82
N CYS A 320 -4.17 -18.69 5.28
CA CYS A 320 -3.98 -18.78 3.85
C CYS A 320 -5.10 -19.54 3.14
N ASN A 321 -5.69 -18.87 2.15
CA ASN A 321 -6.62 -19.41 1.18
C ASN A 321 -7.84 -20.11 1.83
N ASN A 322 -8.37 -19.49 2.90
CA ASN A 322 -9.71 -19.81 3.37
C ASN A 322 -10.72 -19.38 2.29
N ILE A 323 -11.50 -20.32 1.76
CA ILE A 323 -12.36 -20.10 0.57
C ILE A 323 -13.72 -19.46 0.86
N SER A 324 -13.92 -18.86 2.03
CA SER A 324 -15.21 -18.30 2.47
C SER A 324 -15.57 -16.92 1.89
N TRP A 325 -14.93 -16.48 0.80
CA TRP A 325 -15.05 -15.15 0.17
C TRP A 325 -16.12 -15.11 -0.93
N ASN A 326 -17.21 -15.83 -0.70
CA ASN A 326 -18.38 -15.73 -1.55
C ASN A 326 -19.22 -14.52 -1.13
N VAL A 327 -19.99 -13.99 -2.07
CA VAL A 327 -21.11 -13.09 -1.74
C VAL A 327 -21.97 -13.80 -0.69
N PRO A 328 -22.34 -13.12 0.42
CA PRO A 328 -23.07 -13.74 1.52
C PRO A 328 -24.26 -14.58 1.06
N ASN A 329 -24.36 -15.80 1.62
CA ASN A 329 -25.41 -16.78 1.31
C ASN A 329 -25.42 -17.27 -0.15
N THR A 330 -24.30 -17.18 -0.88
CA THR A 330 -24.15 -17.72 -2.24
C THR A 330 -22.86 -18.52 -2.38
N SER A 331 -22.67 -19.15 -3.55
CA SER A 331 -21.39 -19.73 -3.99
C SER A 331 -20.66 -18.85 -5.01
N THR A 332 -21.09 -17.59 -5.17
CA THR A 332 -20.52 -16.65 -6.15
C THR A 332 -19.36 -15.91 -5.52
N LEU A 333 -18.21 -15.86 -6.18
CA LEU A 333 -17.04 -15.12 -5.70
C LEU A 333 -17.28 -13.61 -5.72
N ILE A 334 -16.72 -12.91 -4.75
CA ILE A 334 -16.69 -11.44 -4.74
C ILE A 334 -15.80 -10.95 -5.89
N THR A 335 -16.38 -10.12 -6.76
CA THR A 335 -15.70 -9.47 -7.88
C THR A 335 -15.23 -8.08 -7.43
N PRO A 336 -13.98 -7.66 -7.69
CA PRO A 336 -13.50 -6.32 -7.36
C PRO A 336 -14.45 -5.24 -7.87
N LEU A 337 -14.64 -4.15 -7.12
CA LEU A 337 -15.61 -3.10 -7.43
C LEU A 337 -15.36 -2.50 -8.82
N ASP A 338 -14.09 -2.28 -9.16
CA ASP A 338 -13.64 -1.77 -10.46
C ASP A 338 -13.75 -2.80 -11.60
N VAL A 339 -13.99 -4.06 -11.32
CA VAL A 339 -14.27 -5.10 -12.32
C VAL A 339 -15.77 -5.38 -12.42
N LEU A 340 -16.51 -5.21 -11.32
CA LEU A 340 -17.94 -5.47 -11.23
C LEU A 340 -18.73 -4.56 -12.20
N GLY A 341 -18.29 -3.32 -12.39
CA GLY A 341 -18.90 -2.38 -13.34
C GLY A 341 -20.39 -2.19 -13.09
N THR A 342 -21.24 -2.33 -14.11
CA THR A 342 -22.71 -2.23 -13.98
C THR A 342 -23.35 -3.46 -13.31
N GLY A 343 -22.57 -4.46 -12.91
CA GLY A 343 -23.03 -5.58 -12.10
C GLY A 343 -23.38 -5.14 -10.68
N THR A 344 -24.00 -6.02 -9.90
CA THR A 344 -24.41 -5.71 -8.53
C THR A 344 -23.85 -6.69 -7.50
N TYR A 345 -23.49 -6.14 -6.34
CA TYR A 345 -23.21 -6.88 -5.11
C TYR A 345 -24.34 -6.63 -4.13
N GLN A 346 -25.10 -7.67 -3.78
CA GLN A 346 -26.26 -7.58 -2.88
C GLN A 346 -27.22 -6.42 -3.24
N GLY A 347 -27.43 -6.19 -4.54
CA GLY A 347 -28.30 -5.13 -5.07
C GLY A 347 -27.63 -3.78 -5.29
N SER A 348 -26.40 -3.55 -4.80
CA SER A 348 -25.65 -2.31 -5.01
C SER A 348 -24.76 -2.39 -6.24
N GLU A 349 -24.84 -1.37 -7.10
CA GLU A 349 -24.07 -1.30 -8.35
C GLU A 349 -22.56 -1.19 -8.10
N GLY A 350 -21.77 -1.91 -8.91
CA GLY A 350 -20.31 -1.80 -8.92
C GLY A 350 -19.76 -0.54 -9.61
N GLY A 351 -18.48 -0.57 -9.95
CA GLY A 351 -17.74 0.57 -10.48
C GLY A 351 -17.36 1.59 -9.40
N LEU A 352 -16.27 2.31 -9.63
CA LEU A 352 -15.80 3.35 -8.70
C LEU A 352 -16.70 4.60 -8.69
N TYR A 353 -17.46 4.83 -9.75
CA TYR A 353 -18.40 5.94 -9.90
C TYR A 353 -19.77 5.41 -10.37
N ALA A 354 -20.79 6.29 -10.38
CA ALA A 354 -22.12 5.95 -10.87
C ALA A 354 -22.13 5.33 -12.28
N ASN A 355 -23.15 4.52 -12.55
CA ASN A 355 -23.36 3.80 -13.81
C ASN A 355 -22.27 2.76 -14.10
N GLY A 356 -21.68 2.17 -13.05
CA GLY A 356 -20.63 1.16 -13.19
C GLY A 356 -19.32 1.68 -13.77
N SER A 357 -19.09 3.00 -13.77
CA SER A 357 -17.91 3.62 -14.38
C SER A 357 -16.69 3.54 -13.44
N ASN A 358 -15.51 3.31 -14.01
CA ASN A 358 -14.22 3.54 -13.32
C ASN A 358 -13.53 4.83 -13.76
N ILE A 359 -14.18 5.57 -14.66
CA ILE A 359 -13.70 6.85 -15.15
C ILE A 359 -14.39 7.92 -14.32
N ARG A 360 -13.56 8.75 -13.69
CA ARG A 360 -14.01 9.93 -12.93
C ARG A 360 -14.83 10.85 -13.86
N PRO A 361 -15.96 11.42 -13.41
CA PRO A 361 -16.74 12.35 -14.22
C PRO A 361 -15.87 13.47 -14.80
N ALA A 362 -16.12 13.86 -16.06
CA ALA A 362 -15.25 14.77 -16.80
C ALA A 362 -15.14 16.17 -16.15
N ASP A 363 -16.26 16.70 -15.66
CA ASP A 363 -16.30 17.99 -14.97
C ASP A 363 -15.53 17.93 -13.64
N HIS A 364 -15.72 16.84 -12.87
CA HIS A 364 -14.99 16.62 -11.63
C HIS A 364 -13.49 16.43 -11.86
N THR A 365 -13.13 15.76 -12.97
CA THR A 365 -11.73 15.60 -13.42
C THR A 365 -11.11 16.95 -13.77
N SER A 366 -11.80 17.74 -14.58
CA SER A 366 -11.32 19.07 -15.00
C SER A 366 -11.16 20.01 -13.81
N PHE A 367 -12.10 19.99 -12.86
CA PHE A 367 -12.02 20.78 -11.64
C PHE A 367 -10.83 20.35 -10.77
N GLY A 368 -10.69 19.05 -10.51
CA GLY A 368 -9.57 18.51 -9.72
C GLY A 368 -8.20 18.78 -10.36
N ILE A 369 -8.08 18.69 -11.69
CA ILE A 369 -6.87 19.08 -12.42
C ILE A 369 -6.60 20.58 -12.24
N GLY A 370 -7.62 21.44 -12.35
CA GLY A 370 -7.49 22.87 -12.12
C GLY A 370 -7.00 23.21 -10.71
N LEU A 371 -7.53 22.52 -9.69
CA LEU A 371 -7.05 22.63 -8.31
C LEU A 371 -5.58 22.20 -8.20
N ALA A 372 -5.22 21.05 -8.77
CA ALA A 372 -3.86 20.52 -8.73
C ALA A 372 -2.85 21.44 -9.41
N GLN A 373 -3.20 22.01 -10.56
CA GLN A 373 -2.36 22.98 -11.29
C GLN A 373 -2.20 24.30 -10.54
N GLY A 374 -3.13 24.63 -9.64
CA GLY A 374 -3.07 25.81 -8.78
C GLY A 374 -2.29 25.61 -7.48
N ILE A 375 -1.83 24.38 -7.19
CA ILE A 375 -0.98 24.13 -6.03
C ILE A 375 0.39 24.78 -6.28
N GLN A 376 0.90 25.43 -5.23
CA GLN A 376 2.22 26.02 -5.19
C GLN A 376 2.83 25.75 -3.81
N PRO A 377 4.16 25.80 -3.67
CA PRO A 377 4.78 25.58 -2.38
C PRO A 377 4.40 26.68 -1.38
N LEU A 378 4.27 26.28 -0.12
CA LEU A 378 3.80 27.14 0.97
C LEU A 378 4.87 27.28 2.06
N ASP A 379 5.00 28.46 2.65
CA ASP A 379 5.78 28.68 3.87
C ASP A 379 5.13 27.99 5.09
N SER A 380 5.79 28.01 6.25
CA SER A 380 5.26 27.38 7.46
C SER A 380 3.93 27.96 7.97
N ASN A 381 3.53 29.14 7.50
CA ASN A 381 2.27 29.80 7.83
C ASN A 381 1.17 29.50 6.80
N GLY A 382 1.49 28.77 5.72
CA GLY A 382 0.54 28.46 4.65
C GLY A 382 0.42 29.55 3.58
N ASN A 383 1.36 30.48 3.51
CA ASN A 383 1.40 31.48 2.44
C ASN A 383 2.23 30.97 1.26
N PRO A 384 1.91 31.35 0.00
CA PRO A 384 2.74 31.03 -1.15
C PRO A 384 4.20 31.46 -1.01
N ASP A 385 5.13 30.54 -1.19
CA ASP A 385 6.57 30.78 -1.17
C ASP A 385 7.27 29.78 -2.13
N PRO A 386 8.04 30.23 -3.14
CA PRO A 386 8.76 29.34 -4.04
C PRO A 386 9.80 28.44 -3.34
N ASN A 387 10.23 28.75 -2.11
CA ASN A 387 11.10 27.91 -1.30
C ASN A 387 10.34 27.07 -0.26
N GLY A 388 9.01 27.19 -0.26
CA GLY A 388 8.09 26.48 0.61
C GLY A 388 7.99 24.98 0.31
N LYS A 389 6.96 24.35 0.88
CA LYS A 389 6.67 22.93 0.73
C LYS A 389 5.23 22.69 0.27
N GLU A 390 5.04 21.58 -0.44
CA GLU A 390 3.74 21.06 -0.86
C GLU A 390 3.51 19.76 -0.07
N VAL A 391 2.71 19.79 0.99
CA VAL A 391 2.60 18.62 1.87
C VAL A 391 1.42 17.73 1.45
N ILE A 392 1.73 16.45 1.27
CA ILE A 392 0.75 15.37 1.11
C ILE A 392 0.73 14.58 2.41
N VAL A 393 -0.43 14.43 3.03
CA VAL A 393 -0.59 13.63 4.25
C VAL A 393 -1.29 12.31 3.93
N VAL A 394 -0.75 11.20 4.43
CA VAL A 394 -1.40 9.89 4.40
C VAL A 394 -2.15 9.67 5.72
N LEU A 395 -3.45 9.39 5.68
CA LEU A 395 -4.31 9.20 6.86
C LEU A 395 -4.97 7.83 6.87
N GLY A 396 -5.08 7.24 8.07
CA GLY A 396 -5.78 5.98 8.31
C GLY A 396 -5.11 5.15 9.39
N GLU A 397 -5.41 3.85 9.38
CA GLU A 397 -4.94 2.91 10.41
C GLU A 397 -3.58 2.25 10.07
N SER A 398 -3.21 1.18 10.78
CA SER A 398 -1.92 0.51 10.64
C SER A 398 -1.69 -0.16 9.27
N ASN A 399 -2.75 -0.55 8.57
CA ASN A 399 -2.70 -0.99 7.16
C ASN A 399 -2.14 0.13 6.28
N VAL A 400 -2.82 1.28 6.32
CA VAL A 400 -2.47 2.48 5.57
C VAL A 400 -1.09 3.01 5.97
N HIS A 401 -0.68 2.84 7.22
CA HIS A 401 0.69 3.17 7.61
C HIS A 401 1.71 2.34 6.82
N THR A 402 1.48 1.02 6.69
CA THR A 402 2.39 0.14 5.95
C THR A 402 2.39 0.48 4.46
N GLU A 403 1.23 0.77 3.88
CA GLU A 403 1.09 1.17 2.49
C GLU A 403 1.67 2.57 2.23
N GLY A 404 1.52 3.47 3.21
CA GLY A 404 2.06 4.83 3.24
C GLY A 404 3.58 4.86 3.25
N ASP A 405 4.23 3.88 3.88
CA ASP A 405 5.69 3.75 3.81
C ASP A 405 6.15 3.43 2.37
N GLY A 406 5.43 2.53 1.68
CA GLY A 406 5.65 2.25 0.26
C GLY A 406 5.41 3.49 -0.61
N PHE A 407 4.32 4.22 -0.36
CA PHE A 407 4.01 5.46 -1.07
C PHE A 407 5.07 6.56 -0.85
N GLU A 408 5.64 6.68 0.35
CA GLU A 408 6.74 7.62 0.62
C GLU A 408 7.98 7.26 -0.22
N VAL A 409 8.32 5.97 -0.31
CA VAL A 409 9.46 5.47 -1.10
C VAL A 409 9.22 5.73 -2.59
N ASP A 410 8.09 5.27 -3.12
CA ASP A 410 7.73 5.39 -4.54
C ASP A 410 7.63 6.85 -4.96
N GLY A 411 6.89 7.66 -4.19
CA GLY A 411 6.74 9.09 -4.44
C GLY A 411 8.07 9.83 -4.32
N THR A 412 8.96 9.40 -3.41
CA THR A 412 10.31 9.99 -3.31
C THR A 412 11.19 9.66 -4.51
N ALA A 413 11.05 8.47 -5.05
CA ALA A 413 11.79 7.99 -6.20
C ALA A 413 11.25 8.53 -7.55
N ASP A 414 9.98 8.96 -7.59
CA ASP A 414 9.29 9.39 -8.82
C ASP A 414 10.01 10.58 -9.49
N PRO A 415 10.50 10.42 -10.74
CA PRO A 415 11.21 11.48 -11.46
C PRO A 415 10.31 12.67 -11.85
N LEU A 416 8.98 12.53 -11.79
CA LEU A 416 8.03 13.60 -12.10
C LEU A 416 7.63 14.41 -10.86
N ARG A 417 8.03 13.99 -9.65
CA ARG A 417 7.67 14.68 -8.42
C ARG A 417 8.33 16.06 -8.36
N ASN A 418 7.55 17.09 -8.02
CA ASN A 418 8.08 18.40 -7.64
C ASN A 418 8.98 18.27 -6.39
N PRO A 419 10.24 18.75 -6.41
CA PRO A 419 11.13 18.70 -5.24
C PRO A 419 10.61 19.38 -3.97
N ALA A 420 9.60 20.25 -4.08
CA ALA A 420 8.93 20.88 -2.94
C ALA A 420 7.99 19.92 -2.18
N VAL A 421 7.60 18.80 -2.79
CA VAL A 421 6.65 17.85 -2.21
C VAL A 421 7.26 17.11 -1.02
N VAL A 422 6.54 17.12 0.09
CA VAL A 422 6.84 16.32 1.28
C VAL A 422 5.67 15.38 1.53
N ILE A 423 5.92 14.08 1.50
CA ILE A 423 4.93 13.05 1.85
C ILE A 423 5.10 12.76 3.34
N VAL A 424 4.03 12.93 4.10
CA VAL A 424 3.96 12.67 5.53
C VAL A 424 3.09 11.44 5.73
N ASN A 425 3.70 10.32 6.10
CA ASN A 425 2.94 9.15 6.51
C ASN A 425 2.40 9.36 7.93
N ALA A 426 1.09 9.64 8.03
CA ALA A 426 0.39 9.86 9.28
C ALA A 426 -0.68 8.78 9.55
N GLY A 427 -0.53 7.60 8.94
CA GLY A 427 -1.27 6.42 9.34
C GLY A 427 -0.86 6.01 10.76
N ILE A 428 -1.82 5.87 11.67
CA ILE A 428 -1.57 5.54 13.09
C ILE A 428 -2.41 4.32 13.43
N GLY A 429 -1.83 3.32 14.11
CA GLY A 429 -2.60 2.13 14.53
C GLY A 429 -3.88 2.49 15.29
N ASN A 430 -5.01 1.89 14.90
CA ASN A 430 -6.38 2.21 15.36
C ASN A 430 -6.89 3.63 15.01
N GLY A 431 -6.21 4.36 14.11
CA GLY A 431 -6.64 5.64 13.56
C GLY A 431 -7.76 5.46 12.53
N THR A 432 -8.84 4.80 12.94
CA THR A 432 -10.00 4.50 12.12
C THR A 432 -10.73 5.76 11.65
N ALA A 433 -11.58 5.62 10.64
CA ALA A 433 -12.46 6.69 10.18
C ALA A 433 -13.32 7.23 11.32
N SER A 434 -13.87 6.36 12.18
CA SER A 434 -14.60 6.74 13.39
C SER A 434 -13.77 7.66 14.30
N GLN A 435 -12.49 7.35 14.54
CA GLN A 435 -11.62 8.22 15.33
C GLN A 435 -11.34 9.54 14.62
N LEU A 436 -11.06 9.53 13.33
CA LEU A 436 -10.72 10.74 12.56
C LEU A 436 -11.95 11.60 12.21
N SER A 437 -13.16 11.05 12.32
CA SER A 437 -14.41 11.82 12.22
C SER A 437 -14.67 12.67 13.47
N ILE A 438 -14.08 12.31 14.61
CA ILE A 438 -14.22 13.03 15.88
C ILE A 438 -13.16 14.13 15.94
N LYS A 439 -13.60 15.39 15.88
CA LYS A 439 -12.70 16.54 15.86
C LYS A 439 -11.72 16.56 17.04
N THR A 440 -12.17 16.24 18.25
CA THR A 440 -11.34 16.23 19.47
C THR A 440 -10.59 14.91 19.70
N SER A 441 -10.45 14.08 18.68
CA SER A 441 -9.77 12.79 18.80
C SER A 441 -8.28 12.98 19.09
N PRO A 442 -7.70 12.23 20.05
CA PRO A 442 -6.25 12.23 20.29
C PRO A 442 -5.41 11.86 19.05
N PHE A 443 -6.01 11.22 18.04
CA PHE A 443 -5.36 10.97 16.77
C PHE A 443 -5.07 12.26 16.01
N TRP A 444 -6.02 13.20 15.94
CA TRP A 444 -5.77 14.52 15.35
C TRP A 444 -4.72 15.29 16.13
N ASP A 445 -4.81 15.31 17.46
CA ASP A 445 -3.78 15.94 18.31
C ASP A 445 -2.40 15.35 18.00
N THR A 446 -2.33 14.05 17.76
CA THR A 446 -1.08 13.38 17.45
C THR A 446 -0.53 13.75 16.08
N ILE A 447 -1.37 13.70 15.05
CA ILE A 447 -1.02 14.06 13.67
C ILE A 447 -0.50 15.49 13.61
N LEU A 448 -1.22 16.43 14.22
CA LEU A 448 -0.97 17.86 14.11
C LEU A 448 0.25 18.31 14.92
N ASN A 449 0.45 17.75 16.12
CA ASN A 449 1.47 18.24 17.05
C ASN A 449 2.76 17.42 17.05
N TYR A 450 2.73 16.17 16.58
CA TYR A 450 3.91 15.29 16.61
C TYR A 450 4.28 14.77 15.23
N ILE A 451 3.36 14.20 14.45
CA ILE A 451 3.73 13.54 13.20
C ILE A 451 4.10 14.55 12.11
N ILE A 452 3.23 15.51 11.78
CA ILE A 452 3.49 16.52 10.74
C ILE A 452 4.78 17.33 11.05
N PRO A 453 4.97 17.86 12.28
CA PRO A 453 6.18 18.62 12.61
C PRO A 453 7.50 17.83 12.52
N ASN A 454 7.48 16.49 12.66
CA ASN A 454 8.67 15.67 12.51
C ASN A 454 9.27 15.74 11.10
N TYR A 455 8.45 16.04 10.10
CA TYR A 455 8.92 16.22 8.72
C TYR A 455 9.42 17.64 8.44
N GLY A 456 9.47 18.52 9.45
CA GLY A 456 9.87 19.91 9.31
C GLY A 456 8.85 20.77 8.57
N VAL A 457 7.57 20.35 8.60
CA VAL A 457 6.46 21.02 7.91
C VAL A 457 5.30 21.27 8.89
N THR A 458 4.29 22.06 8.47
CA THR A 458 3.15 22.43 9.30
C THR A 458 1.82 22.01 8.67
N PRO A 459 0.72 21.89 9.46
CA PRO A 459 -0.61 21.64 8.92
C PRO A 459 -1.07 22.68 7.88
N ALA A 460 -0.54 23.91 7.95
CA ALA A 460 -0.86 24.97 7.00
C ALA A 460 -0.26 24.72 5.59
N GLN A 461 0.74 23.85 5.48
CA GLN A 461 1.38 23.48 4.20
C GLN A 461 0.72 22.28 3.51
N VAL A 462 -0.27 21.66 4.15
CA VAL A 462 -0.99 20.50 3.61
C VAL A 462 -1.90 20.93 2.48
N VAL A 463 -1.64 20.41 1.28
CA VAL A 463 -2.37 20.72 0.04
C VAL A 463 -3.14 19.53 -0.49
N ALA A 464 -2.75 18.31 -0.12
CA ALA A 464 -3.45 17.10 -0.48
C ALA A 464 -3.41 16.04 0.63
N VAL A 465 -4.39 15.16 0.60
CA VAL A 465 -4.51 14.00 1.50
C VAL A 465 -4.72 12.74 0.67
N TRP A 466 -4.07 11.65 1.06
CA TRP A 466 -4.49 10.30 0.70
C TRP A 466 -5.00 9.62 1.98
N ALA A 467 -6.21 9.09 1.95
CA ALA A 467 -6.84 8.44 3.09
C ALA A 467 -7.34 7.04 2.69
N GLU A 468 -7.15 6.07 3.58
CA GLU A 468 -7.86 4.79 3.51
C GLU A 468 -8.68 4.63 4.80
N PRO A 469 -9.95 5.05 4.77
CA PRO A 469 -10.81 5.05 5.94
C PRO A 469 -11.45 3.68 6.18
N THR A 470 -11.35 3.19 7.41
CA THR A 470 -11.91 1.90 7.85
C THR A 470 -12.44 2.01 9.30
N ASP A 471 -13.32 1.11 9.73
CA ASP A 471 -13.97 1.13 11.07
C ASP A 471 -13.86 -0.17 11.88
N GLU A 472 -12.99 -1.10 11.49
CA GLU A 472 -12.82 -2.40 12.17
C GLU A 472 -14.14 -3.18 12.42
N LEU A 473 -15.05 -3.19 11.45
CA LEU A 473 -16.29 -3.95 11.45
C LEU A 473 -16.05 -5.47 11.41
N LYS A 474 -16.87 -6.24 12.15
CA LYS A 474 -16.79 -7.72 12.23
C LYS A 474 -18.12 -8.42 11.97
N THR A 475 -19.23 -7.71 12.15
CA THR A 475 -20.59 -8.23 12.04
C THR A 475 -21.50 -7.15 11.46
N GLY A 476 -22.59 -7.56 10.81
CA GLY A 476 -23.47 -6.66 10.08
C GLY A 476 -24.04 -7.31 8.83
N SER A 477 -25.03 -6.64 8.22
CA SER A 477 -25.56 -7.00 6.91
C SER A 477 -25.56 -5.80 5.97
N PHE A 478 -24.82 -5.92 4.88
CA PHE A 478 -24.81 -4.95 3.80
C PHE A 478 -26.20 -4.74 3.17
N PRO A 479 -26.56 -3.49 2.78
CA PRO A 479 -25.75 -2.27 2.87
C PRO A 479 -25.90 -1.50 4.19
N SER A 480 -26.64 -2.03 5.17
CA SER A 480 -27.00 -1.26 6.37
C SER A 480 -25.86 -1.05 7.36
N ASP A 481 -24.89 -1.95 7.36
CA ASP A 481 -23.72 -1.96 8.26
C ASP A 481 -22.62 -0.97 7.87
N ILE A 482 -22.53 -0.56 6.60
CA ILE A 482 -21.56 0.44 6.14
C ILE A 482 -22.00 1.90 6.33
N GLY A 483 -23.24 2.14 6.77
CA GLY A 483 -23.77 3.49 7.02
C GLY A 483 -22.95 4.32 8.04
N PRO A 484 -22.52 3.75 9.18
CA PRO A 484 -21.61 4.42 10.11
C PRO A 484 -20.27 4.79 9.46
N LEU A 485 -19.63 3.86 8.73
CA LEU A 485 -18.37 4.13 8.04
C LEU A 485 -18.52 5.28 7.03
N LEU A 486 -19.57 5.26 6.22
CA LEU A 486 -19.90 6.37 5.31
C LEU A 486 -19.95 7.71 6.06
N SER A 487 -20.70 7.77 7.17
CA SER A 487 -20.83 8.98 7.98
C SER A 487 -19.49 9.44 8.56
N HIS A 488 -18.62 8.50 8.92
CA HIS A 488 -17.29 8.79 9.44
C HIS A 488 -16.34 9.29 8.35
N ILE A 489 -16.36 8.72 7.14
CA ILE A 489 -15.60 9.22 5.97
C ILE A 489 -15.95 10.68 5.69
N GLU A 490 -17.25 11.00 5.67
CA GLU A 490 -17.73 12.36 5.46
C GLU A 490 -17.29 13.30 6.61
N GLY A 491 -17.32 12.81 7.86
CA GLY A 491 -16.82 13.54 9.03
C GLY A 491 -15.32 13.81 8.97
N GLU A 492 -14.55 12.82 8.56
CA GLU A 492 -13.11 12.93 8.36
C GLU A 492 -12.78 13.96 7.28
N ALA A 493 -13.45 13.91 6.13
CA ALA A 493 -13.26 14.88 5.03
C ALA A 493 -13.53 16.33 5.50
N ARG A 494 -14.55 16.55 6.34
CA ARG A 494 -14.80 17.86 6.94
C ARG A 494 -13.70 18.29 7.91
N ASN A 495 -13.18 17.36 8.71
CA ASN A 495 -12.08 17.64 9.63
C ASN A 495 -10.78 17.98 8.89
N MET A 496 -10.52 17.38 7.71
CA MET A 496 -9.37 17.76 6.86
C MET A 496 -9.39 19.26 6.56
N THR A 497 -10.52 19.82 6.11
CA THR A 497 -10.63 21.27 5.82
C THR A 497 -10.49 22.13 7.08
N ALA A 498 -10.95 21.62 8.23
CA ALA A 498 -10.86 22.33 9.50
C ALA A 498 -9.43 22.42 10.04
N TYR A 499 -8.59 21.41 9.76
CA TYR A 499 -7.22 21.31 10.28
C TYR A 499 -6.14 21.70 9.27
N PHE A 500 -6.44 21.57 7.98
CA PHE A 500 -5.53 21.86 6.88
C PHE A 500 -6.11 23.01 6.04
N PRO A 501 -5.81 24.27 6.37
CA PRO A 501 -6.45 25.43 5.74
C PRO A 501 -6.19 25.56 4.23
N ASN A 502 -5.14 24.90 3.72
CA ASN A 502 -4.76 24.92 2.31
C ASN A 502 -5.07 23.62 1.56
N VAL A 503 -5.70 22.62 2.20
CA VAL A 503 -6.03 21.36 1.54
C VAL A 503 -6.97 21.60 0.36
N LYS A 504 -6.62 21.03 -0.79
CA LYS A 504 -7.40 21.12 -2.04
C LYS A 504 -7.96 19.76 -2.44
N LEU A 505 -7.15 18.72 -2.32
CA LEU A 505 -7.42 17.40 -2.88
C LEU A 505 -7.42 16.35 -1.77
N ALA A 506 -8.40 15.45 -1.78
CA ALA A 506 -8.40 14.25 -0.96
C ALA A 506 -8.70 13.03 -1.83
N TYR A 507 -7.80 12.06 -1.78
CA TYR A 507 -7.91 10.79 -2.47
C TYR A 507 -8.26 9.70 -1.46
N PHE A 508 -9.32 8.95 -1.71
CA PHE A 508 -9.79 7.89 -0.83
C PHE A 508 -9.59 6.52 -1.45
N SER A 509 -9.06 5.59 -0.66
CA SER A 509 -8.85 4.17 -1.03
C SER A 509 -9.70 3.27 -0.15
N SER A 510 -10.06 2.10 -0.66
CA SER A 510 -10.67 1.04 0.15
C SER A 510 -9.58 0.22 0.82
N ARG A 511 -9.94 -0.53 1.87
CA ARG A 511 -9.06 -1.53 2.45
C ARG A 511 -8.61 -2.59 1.42
N ILE A 512 -7.41 -3.13 1.61
CA ILE A 512 -6.94 -4.34 0.92
C ILE A 512 -7.75 -5.59 1.30
N TYR A 513 -7.46 -6.71 0.63
CA TYR A 513 -8.13 -7.99 0.88
C TYR A 513 -7.99 -8.48 2.33
N GLY A 514 -9.11 -8.69 3.02
CA GLY A 514 -9.17 -9.07 4.43
C GLY A 514 -9.21 -10.59 4.69
N GLY A 515 -9.23 -11.42 3.64
CA GLY A 515 -9.56 -12.85 3.73
C GLY A 515 -8.48 -13.74 4.35
N TYR A 516 -7.29 -13.20 4.68
CA TYR A 516 -6.20 -13.95 5.29
C TYR A 516 -6.04 -13.75 6.80
N SER A 517 -6.86 -12.89 7.42
CA SER A 517 -6.77 -12.61 8.86
C SER A 517 -6.83 -13.90 9.69
N ASN A 518 -5.92 -14.05 10.65
CA ASN A 518 -5.73 -15.29 11.41
C ASN A 518 -6.44 -15.35 12.76
N GLY A 519 -7.41 -14.47 13.02
CA GLY A 519 -8.14 -14.45 14.29
C GLY A 519 -7.50 -13.57 15.37
N LEU A 520 -6.21 -13.19 15.25
CA LEU A 520 -5.52 -12.41 16.28
C LEU A 520 -6.03 -10.96 16.35
N LYS A 521 -6.56 -10.43 15.25
CA LYS A 521 -7.20 -9.11 15.14
C LYS A 521 -8.23 -9.12 14.00
N GLU A 522 -9.28 -9.96 14.09
CA GLU A 522 -10.35 -10.00 13.07
C GLU A 522 -11.01 -8.61 12.95
N THR A 523 -10.48 -7.76 12.10
CA THR A 523 -10.90 -6.37 11.88
C THR A 523 -11.10 -6.30 10.37
N ASN A 524 -12.34 -6.03 9.95
CA ASN A 524 -12.78 -6.10 8.55
C ASN A 524 -12.46 -7.45 7.86
N PRO A 525 -12.92 -8.62 8.36
CA PRO A 525 -12.83 -9.84 7.55
C PRO A 525 -13.69 -9.70 6.29
N GLU A 526 -13.45 -10.52 5.26
CA GLU A 526 -14.36 -10.54 4.10
C GLU A 526 -15.77 -11.00 4.52
N PRO A 527 -16.85 -10.36 4.02
CA PRO A 527 -16.87 -9.35 2.96
C PRO A 527 -16.71 -7.89 3.43
N TYR A 528 -16.53 -7.59 4.71
CA TYR A 528 -16.50 -6.21 5.22
C TYR A 528 -15.35 -5.38 4.63
N ALA A 529 -14.15 -5.94 4.48
CA ALA A 529 -13.05 -5.26 3.79
C ALA A 529 -13.38 -4.88 2.34
N TYR A 530 -14.12 -5.74 1.63
CA TYR A 530 -14.62 -5.43 0.29
C TYR A 530 -15.71 -4.34 0.33
N GLU A 531 -16.59 -4.39 1.32
CA GLU A 531 -17.71 -3.47 1.51
C GLU A 531 -17.26 -2.04 1.88
N ASP A 532 -16.07 -1.86 2.48
CA ASP A 532 -15.44 -0.54 2.70
C ASP A 532 -15.36 0.26 1.38
N GLY A 533 -15.13 -0.43 0.25
CA GLY A 533 -15.11 0.19 -1.08
C GLY A 533 -16.45 0.81 -1.48
N PHE A 534 -17.58 0.25 -1.04
CA PHE A 534 -18.89 0.86 -1.26
C PHE A 534 -19.09 2.11 -0.42
N ALA A 535 -18.61 2.15 0.83
CA ALA A 535 -18.68 3.36 1.66
C ALA A 535 -17.89 4.51 1.02
N VAL A 536 -16.68 4.25 0.53
CA VAL A 536 -15.88 5.24 -0.22
C VAL A 536 -16.59 5.70 -1.48
N LYS A 537 -17.14 4.76 -2.27
CA LYS A 537 -17.94 5.07 -3.47
C LYS A 537 -19.08 6.02 -3.13
N MET A 538 -19.82 5.72 -2.07
CA MET A 538 -21.01 6.47 -1.65
C MET A 538 -20.65 7.87 -1.15
N ALA A 539 -19.56 8.03 -0.38
CA ALA A 539 -19.11 9.34 0.10
C ALA A 539 -18.70 10.27 -1.06
N ILE A 540 -17.96 9.74 -2.03
CA ILE A 540 -17.58 10.49 -3.25
C ILE A 540 -18.83 10.82 -4.07
N GLN A 541 -19.78 9.89 -4.19
CA GLN A 541 -21.02 10.12 -4.91
C GLN A 541 -21.88 11.20 -4.24
N ALA A 542 -21.98 11.23 -2.91
CA ALA A 542 -22.68 12.28 -2.18
C ALA A 542 -22.10 13.68 -2.48
N GLN A 543 -20.76 13.81 -2.54
CA GLN A 543 -20.12 15.06 -2.95
C GLN A 543 -20.45 15.42 -4.41
N LEU A 544 -20.43 14.45 -5.32
CA LEU A 544 -20.77 14.66 -6.74
C LEU A 544 -22.23 15.07 -6.94
N ASP A 545 -23.13 14.53 -6.11
CA ASP A 545 -24.57 14.84 -6.11
C ASP A 545 -24.87 16.21 -5.47
N GLY A 546 -23.85 16.88 -4.92
CA GLY A 546 -23.94 18.24 -4.39
C GLY A 546 -24.36 18.32 -2.93
N ASP A 547 -24.01 17.32 -2.11
CA ASP A 547 -24.22 17.40 -0.66
C ASP A 547 -23.55 18.67 -0.10
N PRO A 548 -24.32 19.60 0.50
CA PRO A 548 -23.79 20.88 0.98
C PRO A 548 -22.80 20.72 2.13
N THR A 549 -22.83 19.60 2.86
CA THR A 549 -21.88 19.30 3.94
C THR A 549 -20.52 18.80 3.43
N LEU A 550 -20.43 18.48 2.13
CA LEU A 550 -19.22 18.04 1.44
C LEU A 550 -18.81 19.00 0.32
N ASN A 551 -19.40 20.20 0.25
CA ASN A 551 -19.13 21.15 -0.82
C ASN A 551 -17.64 21.51 -0.90
N PHE A 552 -17.03 21.32 -2.07
CA PHE A 552 -15.65 21.69 -2.37
C PHE A 552 -15.55 22.93 -3.27
N ASP A 553 -16.68 23.34 -3.87
CA ASP A 553 -16.74 24.40 -4.87
C ASP A 553 -17.18 25.71 -4.20
N PRO A 554 -16.28 26.71 -4.05
CA PRO A 554 -16.61 27.98 -3.40
C PRO A 554 -17.67 28.79 -4.16
N SER A 555 -17.94 28.47 -5.43
CA SER A 555 -19.03 29.10 -6.19
C SER A 555 -20.42 28.60 -5.80
N LYS A 556 -20.51 27.45 -5.11
CA LYS A 556 -21.76 26.82 -4.68
C LYS A 556 -22.06 26.97 -3.20
N GLY A 557 -21.16 27.58 -2.43
CA GLY A 557 -21.32 27.80 -0.99
C GLY A 557 -19.98 27.73 -0.24
N PRO A 558 -20.01 27.72 1.10
CA PRO A 558 -18.82 27.50 1.91
C PRO A 558 -18.14 26.17 1.54
N VAL A 559 -16.81 26.16 1.48
CA VAL A 559 -16.03 24.93 1.32
C VAL A 559 -16.05 24.18 2.65
N MET A 560 -16.64 23.00 2.66
CA MET A 560 -16.84 22.16 3.84
C MET A 560 -15.92 20.93 3.84
N ALA A 561 -15.51 20.46 2.66
CA ALA A 561 -14.60 19.33 2.47
C ALA A 561 -13.64 19.64 1.31
N PRO A 562 -12.45 19.00 1.24
CA PRO A 562 -11.63 19.04 0.03
C PRO A 562 -12.38 18.40 -1.15
N TRP A 563 -11.89 18.64 -2.36
CA TRP A 563 -12.32 17.87 -3.51
C TRP A 563 -11.97 16.39 -3.29
N MET A 564 -12.97 15.50 -3.33
CA MET A 564 -12.84 14.08 -3.01
C MET A 564 -12.84 13.24 -4.29
N SER A 565 -11.94 12.27 -4.38
CA SER A 565 -11.93 11.30 -5.48
C SER A 565 -11.29 9.99 -5.05
N TRP A 566 -11.42 8.96 -5.88
CA TRP A 566 -10.72 7.71 -5.67
C TRP A 566 -9.20 7.90 -5.78
N GLY A 567 -8.50 7.48 -4.74
CA GLY A 567 -7.09 7.10 -4.80
C GLY A 567 -6.93 5.74 -5.47
N PRO A 568 -5.82 5.02 -5.22
CA PRO A 568 -5.68 3.65 -5.71
C PRO A 568 -6.77 2.74 -5.12
N TYR A 569 -7.45 1.97 -5.98
CA TYR A 569 -8.32 0.88 -5.52
C TYR A 569 -7.47 -0.37 -5.30
N THR A 570 -7.16 -0.65 -4.03
CA THR A 570 -6.18 -1.67 -3.62
C THR A 570 -6.81 -3.00 -3.27
N TRP A 571 -8.14 -3.06 -3.08
CA TRP A 571 -8.83 -4.34 -2.94
C TRP A 571 -8.72 -5.13 -4.24
N ALA A 572 -8.21 -6.34 -4.10
CA ALA A 572 -8.17 -7.31 -5.17
C ALA A 572 -8.47 -8.67 -4.57
N ASN A 573 -9.22 -9.47 -5.30
CA ASN A 573 -9.54 -10.79 -4.84
C ASN A 573 -8.25 -11.59 -4.60
N GLY A 574 -8.14 -12.26 -3.45
CA GLY A 574 -6.88 -12.87 -3.04
C GLY A 574 -6.25 -13.83 -4.06
N LEU A 575 -7.03 -14.53 -4.90
CA LEU A 575 -6.43 -15.48 -5.86
C LEU A 575 -7.12 -15.62 -7.22
N VAL A 576 -8.40 -15.26 -7.39
CA VAL A 576 -9.15 -15.64 -8.60
C VAL A 576 -9.40 -14.49 -9.56
N ILE A 577 -9.80 -13.32 -9.05
CA ILE A 577 -10.25 -12.19 -9.89
C ILE A 577 -9.35 -10.98 -9.65
N PRO A 578 -8.39 -10.70 -10.55
CA PRO A 578 -7.59 -9.50 -10.39
C PRO A 578 -8.47 -8.26 -10.48
N ASN A 579 -8.08 -7.18 -9.81
CA ASN A 579 -8.68 -5.86 -10.04
C ASN A 579 -8.34 -5.33 -11.45
N SER A 580 -8.86 -4.16 -11.83
CA SER A 580 -8.63 -3.58 -13.16
C SER A 580 -7.15 -3.26 -13.45
N ASN A 581 -6.30 -3.18 -12.42
CA ASN A 581 -4.86 -3.01 -12.54
C ASN A 581 -4.10 -4.34 -12.74
N GLY A 582 -4.78 -5.48 -12.69
CA GLY A 582 -4.17 -6.80 -12.80
C GLY A 582 -3.58 -7.32 -11.49
N SER A 583 -3.83 -6.65 -10.36
CA SER A 583 -3.33 -7.03 -9.03
C SER A 583 -4.18 -8.11 -8.39
N VAL A 584 -3.54 -8.95 -7.57
CA VAL A 584 -4.13 -9.96 -6.68
C VAL A 584 -3.30 -9.97 -5.39
N TRP A 585 -3.93 -10.26 -4.26
CA TRP A 585 -3.23 -10.39 -2.97
C TRP A 585 -3.03 -11.86 -2.66
N SER A 586 -1.84 -12.42 -2.83
CA SER A 586 -1.57 -13.76 -2.34
C SER A 586 -1.32 -13.76 -0.84
N CYS A 587 -1.46 -14.92 -0.18
CA CYS A 587 -1.18 -15.01 1.25
C CYS A 587 0.28 -14.66 1.61
N GLN A 588 1.21 -14.79 0.66
CA GLN A 588 2.62 -14.41 0.85
C GLN A 588 2.85 -12.90 0.85
N ASP A 589 1.89 -12.14 0.35
CA ASP A 589 1.94 -10.68 0.24
C ASP A 589 1.51 -10.00 1.55
N ILE A 590 1.04 -10.79 2.52
CA ILE A 590 0.54 -10.35 3.81
C ILE A 590 1.39 -10.94 4.94
N ARG A 591 1.59 -10.17 6.02
CA ARG A 591 2.30 -10.59 7.24
C ARG A 591 1.59 -11.75 7.93
N SER A 592 2.23 -12.32 8.94
CA SER A 592 1.72 -13.46 9.69
C SER A 592 0.39 -13.20 10.40
N ASP A 593 -0.01 -11.94 10.61
CA ASP A 593 -1.33 -11.59 11.16
C ASP A 593 -2.47 -11.71 10.14
N GLY A 594 -2.15 -11.82 8.85
CA GLY A 594 -3.13 -11.91 7.79
C GLY A 594 -3.85 -10.59 7.47
N THR A 595 -3.37 -9.47 7.99
CA THR A 595 -4.00 -8.15 7.85
C THR A 595 -3.07 -7.14 7.17
N HIS A 596 -1.78 -7.10 7.50
CA HIS A 596 -0.87 -6.06 6.98
C HIS A 596 -0.06 -6.54 5.78
N PRO A 597 0.19 -5.70 4.75
CA PRO A 597 1.14 -6.04 3.69
C PRO A 597 2.53 -6.36 4.23
N THR A 598 3.25 -7.26 3.56
CA THR A 598 4.70 -7.41 3.81
C THR A 598 5.46 -6.23 3.24
N ASN A 599 6.64 -5.93 3.79
CA ASN A 599 7.52 -4.86 3.28
C ASN A 599 8.08 -5.17 1.88
N THR A 600 7.76 -6.33 1.28
CA THR A 600 8.25 -6.77 -0.03
C THR A 600 7.20 -6.71 -1.14
N THR A 601 6.01 -6.18 -0.85
CA THR A 601 4.86 -6.19 -1.77
C THR A 601 4.28 -4.83 -2.08
#